data_AF-A0A6P4CWT6-F1
#
_entry.id   AF-A0A6P4CWT6-F1
#
_cell.length_a   1.000
_cell.length_b   1.000
_cell.length_c   1.000
_cell.angle_alpha   90.00
_cell.angle_beta   90.00
_cell.angle_gamma   90.00
#
_symmetry.space_group_name_H-M   'P 1'
#
loop_
_entity.id
_entity.type
_entity.pdbx_description
1 polymer ?
#
loop_
_entity_poly.entity_id
_entity_poly.type
_entity_poly.pdbx_seq_one_letter_code
_entity_poly.pdbx_strand_id
1 'polypeptide(L)'
;MTFRSFTYSHALRGILSLFFLSLNYNNYFYATEAIRLGNIIRLPSCKVPPFREAPAFWNDKECGSNKNDPINVAMTLDVNYVRGTMAAIFSILQHSGCPEDVHFHFLAAHDTEELTMAIKSTFPYLDFKIYLFDSERVSDKISKSVRQALDQPLNYARIYLADALPDDIGRVIYLDSDLIVVDDIAKLWNVDMEEKVVAAPEYCNANFTTYFTEEFWKDPELSKTFEGKKACYFNTGVMVMDIEKWRREGYTDKVEGWMRVQKQEKRIYHLGSLPPFLLVLAGNIKGVDHRWNQHGLGGDNFEGKCRSLHPGRISLLHWSGKGKPWLRLDSRKPCSIDHLWAPYDLYSSSKHFFDE
;
A
#
# COMPACT_ATOMS: atom_id res chain seq x y z
N MET A 1 48.03 72.00 25.35
CA MET A 1 49.48 72.11 25.56
C MET A 1 50.00 70.75 26.03
N THR A 2 51.07 70.25 25.38
CA THR A 2 52.02 69.16 25.77
C THR A 2 51.47 67.72 25.93
N PHE A 3 51.72 66.79 24.98
CA PHE A 3 52.88 65.85 24.82
C PHE A 3 52.90 64.73 25.90
N ARG A 4 53.18 63.42 25.72
CA ARG A 4 53.96 62.54 24.80
C ARG A 4 53.65 61.07 25.28
N SER A 5 53.40 60.01 24.50
CA SER A 5 54.28 59.11 23.70
C SER A 5 54.37 57.64 24.23
N PHE A 6 54.71 56.72 23.30
CA PHE A 6 55.25 55.34 23.42
C PHE A 6 54.24 54.19 23.64
N THR A 7 54.33 52.98 23.06
CA THR A 7 55.29 52.27 22.16
C THR A 7 54.66 50.98 21.60
N TYR A 8 55.06 50.59 20.38
CA TYR A 8 55.27 49.26 19.76
C TYR A 8 54.76 47.94 20.39
N SER A 9 54.19 47.03 19.56
CA SER A 9 54.90 45.85 19.01
C SER A 9 53.99 44.97 18.09
N HIS A 10 54.65 44.24 17.19
CA HIS A 10 54.18 43.48 16.02
C HIS A 10 53.38 42.19 16.32
N ALA A 11 52.46 41.84 15.40
CA ALA A 11 52.01 40.45 15.19
C ALA A 11 51.92 40.14 13.68
N LEU A 12 52.60 39.06 13.27
CA LEU A 12 52.65 38.52 11.91
C LEU A 12 51.27 38.01 11.44
N ARG A 13 50.93 38.30 10.18
CA ARG A 13 49.77 37.75 9.46
C ARG A 13 50.12 36.39 8.85
N GLY A 14 49.33 35.38 9.16
CA GLY A 14 49.32 34.09 8.46
C GLY A 14 48.58 34.16 7.13
N ILE A 15 49.07 33.43 6.14
CA ILE A 15 48.38 33.16 4.86
C ILE A 15 48.38 31.64 4.72
N LEU A 16 47.19 31.03 4.82
CA LEU A 16 46.94 29.69 4.30
C LEU A 16 45.79 29.80 3.29
N SER A 17 46.11 29.48 2.05
CA SER A 17 45.25 29.34 0.90
C SER A 17 44.42 28.06 1.00
N LEU A 18 43.10 28.15 0.84
CA LEU A 18 42.20 27.01 0.68
C LEU A 18 41.47 27.11 -0.66
N PHE A 19 41.60 26.04 -1.44
CA PHE A 19 41.00 25.81 -2.74
C PHE A 19 39.45 25.77 -2.64
N PHE A 20 38.79 26.48 -3.54
CA PHE A 20 37.35 26.31 -3.81
C PHE A 20 37.14 25.11 -4.73
N LEU A 21 36.51 24.05 -4.24
CA LEU A 21 35.85 23.03 -5.05
C LEU A 21 34.33 23.21 -4.86
N SER A 22 33.66 23.58 -5.94
CA SER A 22 32.20 23.65 -6.05
C SER A 22 31.59 22.25 -5.94
N LEU A 23 30.89 21.96 -4.85
CA LEU A 23 30.01 20.81 -4.74
C LEU A 23 28.60 21.22 -5.21
N ASN A 24 28.16 20.63 -6.32
CA ASN A 24 26.75 20.63 -6.74
C ASN A 24 25.91 19.93 -5.66
N TYR A 25 25.00 20.68 -5.05
CA TYR A 25 24.09 20.19 -4.02
C TYR A 25 22.79 19.73 -4.68
N ASN A 26 22.73 18.48 -5.14
CA ASN A 26 21.45 17.81 -5.40
C ASN A 26 20.93 17.26 -4.08
N ASN A 27 20.15 18.07 -3.37
CA ASN A 27 19.42 17.65 -2.17
C ASN A 27 18.19 16.81 -2.56
N TYR A 28 18.38 15.51 -2.74
CA TYR A 28 17.29 14.56 -2.57
C TYR A 28 17.20 14.23 -1.08
N PHE A 29 16.21 14.79 -0.39
CA PHE A 29 15.87 14.41 0.98
C PHE A 29 15.27 13.00 0.97
N TYR A 30 16.12 11.98 1.02
CA TYR A 30 15.68 10.61 1.34
C TYR A 30 15.45 10.52 2.84
N ALA A 31 14.21 10.26 3.25
CA ALA A 31 13.88 9.90 4.62
C ALA A 31 14.47 8.50 4.91
N THR A 32 15.72 8.46 5.38
CA THR A 32 16.44 7.23 5.72
C THR A 32 16.10 6.78 7.14
N GLU A 33 14.99 6.06 7.37
CA GLU A 33 14.80 5.34 8.64
C GLU A 33 14.15 3.96 8.45
N ALA A 34 14.65 3.00 9.24
CA ALA A 34 14.33 1.58 9.19
C ALA A 34 12.86 1.26 9.54
N ILE A 35 12.31 0.20 8.92
CA ILE A 35 10.99 -0.32 9.33
C ILE A 35 11.19 -1.07 10.65
N ARG A 36 10.80 -0.48 11.78
CA ARG A 36 10.72 -1.17 13.08
C ARG A 36 9.58 -2.18 13.07
N LEU A 37 9.92 -3.46 12.89
CA LEU A 37 9.01 -4.61 12.98
C LEU A 37 9.41 -5.45 14.20
N GLY A 38 8.98 -5.03 15.39
CA GLY A 38 9.41 -5.64 16.66
C GLY A 38 10.88 -5.36 16.99
N ASN A 39 11.56 -6.29 17.67
CA ASN A 39 12.99 -6.19 18.04
C ASN A 39 13.96 -6.32 16.84
N ILE A 40 13.45 -6.44 15.62
CA ILE A 40 14.26 -6.55 14.40
C ILE A 40 14.06 -5.27 13.59
N ILE A 41 15.15 -4.52 13.47
CA ILE A 41 15.26 -3.34 12.62
C ILE A 41 15.72 -3.85 11.25
N ARG A 42 14.81 -3.95 10.26
CA ARG A 42 15.23 -4.14 8.87
C ARG A 42 15.30 -2.75 8.23
N LEU A 43 16.50 -2.32 7.88
CA LEU A 43 16.69 -1.14 7.05
C LEU A 43 15.94 -1.35 5.72
N PRO A 44 15.26 -0.34 5.16
CA PRO A 44 14.66 -0.46 3.84
C PRO A 44 15.72 -0.97 2.86
N SER A 45 15.39 -2.04 2.14
CA SER A 45 16.28 -2.58 1.12
C SER A 45 16.17 -1.68 -0.09
N CYS A 46 17.25 -1.02 -0.49
CA CYS A 46 17.31 -0.28 -1.75
C CYS A 46 17.46 -1.20 -2.98
N LYS A 47 17.35 -2.52 -2.80
CA LYS A 47 17.49 -3.51 -3.88
C LYS A 47 16.32 -4.46 -3.86
N VAL A 48 15.81 -4.76 -5.03
CA VAL A 48 14.77 -5.75 -5.23
C VAL A 48 15.36 -7.14 -4.97
N PRO A 49 14.76 -7.95 -4.08
CA PRO A 49 15.24 -9.31 -3.84
C PRO A 49 15.08 -10.19 -5.10
N PRO A 50 15.93 -11.19 -5.31
CA PRO A 50 15.78 -12.12 -6.42
C PRO A 50 14.59 -13.08 -6.18
N PHE A 51 13.93 -13.45 -7.28
CA PHE A 51 12.80 -14.36 -7.32
C PHE A 51 13.05 -15.48 -8.32
N ARG A 52 12.47 -16.66 -8.06
CA ARG A 52 12.40 -17.77 -9.00
C ARG A 52 11.31 -17.48 -10.04
N GLU A 53 11.54 -17.92 -11.27
CA GLU A 53 10.50 -17.90 -12.30
C GLU A 53 9.29 -18.74 -11.84
N ALA A 54 8.10 -18.17 -11.98
CA ALA A 54 6.85 -18.83 -11.65
C ALA A 54 6.39 -19.75 -12.80
N PRO A 55 5.72 -20.88 -12.50
CA PRO A 55 5.04 -21.67 -13.51
C PRO A 55 4.06 -20.81 -14.32
N ALA A 56 3.92 -21.08 -15.62
CA ALA A 56 2.88 -20.47 -16.45
C ALA A 56 1.53 -21.15 -16.24
N PHE A 57 0.46 -20.34 -16.20
CA PHE A 57 -0.92 -20.79 -16.13
C PHE A 57 -1.66 -20.36 -17.39
N TRP A 58 -2.63 -21.16 -17.83
CA TRP A 58 -3.33 -20.98 -19.09
C TRP A 58 -4.82 -20.95 -18.85
N ASN A 59 -5.53 -20.24 -19.71
CA ASN A 59 -6.97 -20.18 -19.70
C ASN A 59 -7.62 -21.57 -19.84
N ASP A 60 -8.65 -21.82 -19.03
CA ASP A 60 -9.56 -22.93 -19.24
C ASP A 60 -10.30 -22.82 -20.59
N LYS A 61 -10.86 -23.94 -21.06
CA LYS A 61 -11.56 -24.03 -22.36
C LYS A 61 -12.76 -23.09 -22.49
N GLU A 62 -13.31 -22.64 -21.37
CA GLU A 62 -14.48 -21.77 -21.31
C GLU A 62 -14.11 -20.27 -21.37
N CYS A 63 -12.82 -19.94 -21.27
CA CYS A 63 -12.31 -18.57 -21.36
C CYS A 63 -12.33 -18.06 -22.83
N GLY A 64 -12.44 -16.74 -23.00
CA GLY A 64 -12.30 -16.11 -24.32
C GLY A 64 -13.60 -15.74 -25.05
N SER A 65 -14.76 -15.83 -24.41
CA SER A 65 -16.00 -15.26 -24.96
C SER A 65 -16.01 -13.72 -24.99
N ASN A 66 -15.20 -13.05 -24.15
CA ASN A 66 -15.08 -11.59 -24.08
C ASN A 66 -13.62 -11.14 -24.00
N LYS A 67 -12.85 -11.29 -25.09
CA LYS A 67 -11.47 -10.74 -25.18
C LYS A 67 -11.36 -9.21 -25.01
N ASN A 68 -12.49 -8.51 -24.93
CA ASN A 68 -12.56 -7.05 -24.84
C ASN A 68 -12.78 -6.51 -23.41
N ASP A 69 -12.86 -7.37 -22.39
CA ASP A 69 -13.08 -6.93 -21.00
C ASP A 69 -12.16 -7.69 -20.03
N PRO A 70 -10.88 -7.30 -19.91
CA PRO A 70 -9.94 -7.92 -18.99
C PRO A 70 -10.32 -7.65 -17.52
N ILE A 71 -9.99 -8.59 -16.64
CA ILE A 71 -10.08 -8.38 -15.20
C ILE A 71 -8.91 -7.50 -14.77
N ASN A 72 -9.18 -6.22 -14.57
CA ASN A 72 -8.17 -5.25 -14.14
C ASN A 72 -7.92 -5.36 -12.63
N VAL A 73 -6.67 -5.63 -12.25
CA VAL A 73 -6.22 -5.70 -10.85
C VAL A 73 -5.19 -4.61 -10.61
N ALA A 74 -5.43 -3.73 -9.64
CA ALA A 74 -4.48 -2.70 -9.24
C ALA A 74 -3.83 -3.00 -7.89
N MET A 75 -2.54 -2.72 -7.80
CA MET A 75 -1.76 -2.87 -6.56
C MET A 75 -0.74 -1.73 -6.43
N THR A 76 -0.32 -1.45 -5.20
CA THR A 76 0.89 -0.66 -4.98
C THR A 76 2.12 -1.56 -5.10
N LEU A 77 3.23 -1.00 -5.58
CA LEU A 77 4.49 -1.70 -5.78
C LEU A 77 5.62 -0.97 -5.04
N ASP A 78 6.08 -1.58 -3.96
CA ASP A 78 7.12 -1.09 -3.06
C ASP A 78 8.17 -2.19 -2.86
N VAL A 79 9.45 -1.85 -2.95
CA VAL A 79 10.56 -2.80 -2.77
C VAL A 79 10.51 -3.54 -1.43
N ASN A 80 9.99 -2.91 -0.37
CA ASN A 80 9.85 -3.53 0.95
C ASN A 80 8.72 -4.56 1.01
N TYR A 81 7.74 -4.48 0.10
CA TYR A 81 6.57 -5.34 0.02
C TYR A 81 6.54 -6.22 -1.24
N VAL A 82 7.50 -6.06 -2.15
CA VAL A 82 7.52 -6.75 -3.45
C VAL A 82 7.49 -8.26 -3.32
N ARG A 83 8.08 -8.84 -2.26
CA ARG A 83 7.96 -10.29 -1.98
C ARG A 83 6.52 -10.71 -1.73
N GLY A 84 5.75 -9.88 -1.03
CA GLY A 84 4.31 -10.07 -0.88
C GLY A 84 3.57 -9.89 -2.20
N THR A 85 3.89 -8.84 -2.97
CA THR A 85 3.28 -8.61 -4.29
C THR A 85 3.49 -9.80 -5.24
N MET A 86 4.70 -10.37 -5.31
CA MET A 86 4.96 -11.56 -6.14
C MET A 86 4.11 -12.75 -5.69
N ALA A 87 3.97 -12.98 -4.39
CA ALA A 87 3.12 -14.06 -3.86
C ALA A 87 1.62 -13.82 -4.17
N ALA A 88 1.16 -12.56 -4.11
CA ALA A 88 -0.20 -12.19 -4.45
C ALA A 88 -0.49 -12.43 -5.94
N ILE A 89 0.37 -11.94 -6.85
CA ILE A 89 0.28 -12.19 -8.29
C ILE A 89 0.23 -13.70 -8.55
N PHE A 90 1.18 -14.44 -7.99
CA PHE A 90 1.26 -15.88 -8.18
C PHE A 90 -0.01 -16.60 -7.71
N SER A 91 -0.55 -16.22 -6.54
CA SER A 91 -1.80 -16.81 -6.04
C SER A 91 -3.00 -16.49 -6.93
N ILE A 92 -3.11 -15.27 -7.47
CA ILE A 92 -4.20 -14.90 -8.38
C ILE A 92 -4.13 -15.75 -9.65
N LEU A 93 -2.95 -15.85 -10.27
CA LEU A 93 -2.76 -16.63 -11.49
C LEU A 93 -3.03 -18.13 -11.26
N GLN A 94 -2.56 -18.67 -10.13
CA GLN A 94 -2.72 -20.08 -9.80
C GLN A 94 -4.19 -20.49 -9.57
N HIS A 95 -5.02 -19.58 -9.03
CA HIS A 95 -6.40 -19.88 -8.63
C HIS A 95 -7.47 -19.32 -9.57
N SER A 96 -7.08 -18.62 -10.63
CA SER A 96 -8.00 -18.12 -11.65
C SER A 96 -8.27 -19.19 -12.71
N GLY A 97 -9.53 -19.34 -13.13
CA GLY A 97 -9.86 -20.20 -14.28
C GLY A 97 -9.37 -19.62 -15.61
N CYS A 98 -9.32 -18.29 -15.71
CA CYS A 98 -8.84 -17.56 -16.88
C CYS A 98 -7.68 -16.59 -16.51
N PRO A 99 -6.50 -17.10 -16.15
CA PRO A 99 -5.38 -16.28 -15.70
C PRO A 99 -4.84 -15.34 -16.79
N GLU A 100 -5.01 -15.66 -18.08
CA GLU A 100 -4.57 -14.80 -19.19
C GLU A 100 -5.52 -13.61 -19.42
N ASP A 101 -6.70 -13.62 -18.81
CA ASP A 101 -7.68 -12.52 -18.86
C ASP A 101 -7.43 -11.48 -17.74
N VAL A 102 -6.45 -11.70 -16.85
CA VAL A 102 -6.13 -10.81 -15.73
C VAL A 102 -5.02 -9.84 -16.13
N HIS A 103 -5.31 -8.54 -16.08
CA HIS A 103 -4.35 -7.47 -16.36
C HIS A 103 -3.96 -6.73 -15.08
N PHE A 104 -2.66 -6.57 -14.83
CA PHE A 104 -2.16 -5.93 -13.61
C PHE A 104 -1.73 -4.47 -13.81
N HIS A 105 -2.19 -3.59 -12.94
CA HIS A 105 -1.77 -2.21 -12.84
C HIS A 105 -1.02 -1.95 -11.53
N PHE A 106 0.19 -1.44 -11.62
CA PHE A 106 1.00 -1.15 -10.44
C PHE A 106 1.21 0.34 -10.27
N LEU A 107 1.03 0.86 -9.06
CA LEU A 107 1.47 2.20 -8.68
C LEU A 107 2.79 2.09 -7.91
N ALA A 108 3.85 2.72 -8.42
CA ALA A 108 5.16 2.75 -7.78
C ALA A 108 5.64 4.20 -7.63
N ALA A 109 6.29 4.54 -6.52
CA ALA A 109 6.81 5.89 -6.30
C ALA A 109 8.24 6.10 -6.85
N HIS A 110 9.00 5.01 -7.03
CA HIS A 110 10.40 5.01 -7.48
C HIS A 110 10.77 3.63 -8.06
N ASP A 111 11.99 3.52 -8.60
CA ASP A 111 12.62 2.26 -9.03
C ASP A 111 11.77 1.41 -10.00
N THR A 112 11.03 2.07 -10.89
CA THR A 112 10.12 1.41 -11.83
C THR A 112 10.84 0.42 -12.74
N GLU A 113 12.08 0.68 -13.15
CA GLU A 113 12.86 -0.20 -14.02
C GLU A 113 13.27 -1.51 -13.33
N GLU A 114 13.85 -1.44 -12.12
CA GLU A 114 14.26 -2.62 -11.35
C GLU A 114 13.05 -3.48 -10.99
N LEU A 115 11.95 -2.84 -10.57
CA LEU A 115 10.68 -3.50 -10.31
C LEU A 115 10.07 -4.13 -11.57
N THR A 116 10.15 -3.45 -12.72
CA THR A 116 9.71 -4.01 -14.02
C THR A 116 10.50 -5.26 -14.35
N MET A 117 11.82 -5.22 -14.24
CA MET A 117 12.68 -6.36 -14.53
C MET A 117 12.39 -7.54 -13.61
N ALA A 118 12.21 -7.28 -12.31
CA ALA A 118 11.87 -8.33 -11.35
C ALA A 118 10.53 -9.00 -11.66
N ILE A 119 9.49 -8.24 -12.03
CA ILE A 119 8.20 -8.82 -12.42
C ILE A 119 8.37 -9.62 -13.72
N LYS A 120 9.03 -9.07 -14.75
CA LYS A 120 9.23 -9.76 -16.04
C LYS A 120 10.05 -11.05 -15.90
N SER A 121 11.07 -11.06 -15.05
CA SER A 121 11.88 -12.28 -14.82
C SER A 121 11.13 -13.33 -14.01
N THR A 122 10.22 -12.90 -13.14
CA THR A 122 9.42 -13.81 -12.30
C THR A 122 8.22 -14.36 -13.07
N PHE A 123 7.58 -13.53 -13.88
CA PHE A 123 6.38 -13.85 -14.67
C PHE A 123 6.55 -13.38 -16.12
N PRO A 124 7.29 -14.11 -16.97
CA PRO A 124 7.57 -13.69 -18.35
C PRO A 124 6.33 -13.52 -19.23
N TYR A 125 5.22 -14.15 -18.84
CA TYR A 125 3.94 -14.17 -19.53
C TYR A 125 2.92 -13.17 -18.99
N LEU A 126 3.24 -12.41 -17.94
CA LEU A 126 2.29 -11.51 -17.27
C LEU A 126 2.00 -10.28 -18.13
N ASP A 127 0.72 -9.97 -18.31
CA ASP A 127 0.30 -8.68 -18.85
C ASP A 127 0.15 -7.66 -17.71
N PHE A 128 0.97 -6.60 -17.76
CA PHE A 128 0.96 -5.58 -16.72
C PHE A 128 1.50 -4.23 -17.18
N LYS A 129 1.16 -3.19 -16.41
CA LYS A 129 1.70 -1.85 -16.55
C LYS A 129 2.02 -1.23 -15.20
N ILE A 130 3.18 -0.56 -15.10
CA ILE A 130 3.58 0.23 -13.94
C ILE A 130 3.37 1.72 -14.25
N TYR A 131 2.71 2.42 -13.34
CA TYR A 131 2.44 3.84 -13.36
C TYR A 131 3.24 4.50 -12.24
N LEU A 132 3.92 5.61 -12.57
CA LEU A 132 4.64 6.40 -11.58
C LEU A 132 3.64 7.20 -10.75
N PHE A 133 3.63 6.95 -9.44
CA PHE A 133 2.86 7.73 -8.49
C PHE A 133 3.69 8.91 -8.00
N ASP A 134 3.24 10.12 -8.32
CA ASP A 134 3.84 11.34 -7.80
C ASP A 134 3.52 11.51 -6.30
N SER A 135 4.54 11.26 -5.48
CA SER A 135 4.45 11.38 -4.02
C SER A 135 4.18 12.80 -3.53
N GLU A 136 4.49 13.83 -4.33
CA GLU A 136 4.27 15.23 -3.95
C GLU A 136 2.77 15.51 -3.78
N ARG A 137 1.91 14.81 -4.54
CA ARG A 137 0.44 14.94 -4.48
C ARG A 137 -0.14 14.75 -3.08
N VAL A 138 0.52 13.99 -2.22
CA VAL A 138 0.06 13.70 -0.85
C VAL A 138 0.96 14.25 0.24
N SER A 139 2.19 14.63 -0.09
CA SER A 139 3.22 15.01 0.89
C SER A 139 2.80 16.14 1.84
N ASP A 140 2.07 17.12 1.31
CA ASP A 140 1.53 18.27 2.04
C ASP A 140 0.23 17.97 2.79
N LYS A 141 -0.39 16.80 2.55
CA LYS A 141 -1.69 16.37 3.09
C LYS A 141 -1.57 15.26 4.15
N ILE A 142 -0.40 14.62 4.26
CA ILE A 142 -0.18 13.55 5.25
C ILE A 142 0.22 14.16 6.61
N SER A 143 -0.52 13.80 7.66
CA SER A 143 -0.19 14.12 9.04
C SER A 143 0.73 13.07 9.63
N LYS A 144 1.80 13.50 10.32
CA LYS A 144 2.76 12.59 10.95
C LYS A 144 2.07 11.62 11.92
N SER A 145 2.52 10.37 11.86
CA SER A 145 2.04 9.23 12.63
C SER A 145 3.16 8.69 13.51
N VAL A 146 2.80 8.17 14.69
CA VAL A 146 3.73 7.40 15.53
C VAL A 146 4.21 6.13 14.79
N ARG A 147 3.42 5.66 13.82
CA ARG A 147 3.79 4.60 12.87
C ARG A 147 4.18 5.25 11.55
N GLN A 148 5.46 5.61 11.38
CA GLN A 148 6.00 6.23 10.16
C GLN A 148 5.66 5.45 8.88
N ALA A 149 5.54 4.12 8.96
CA ALA A 149 5.11 3.28 7.82
C ALA A 149 3.72 3.66 7.29
N LEU A 150 2.85 4.29 8.09
CA LEU A 150 1.53 4.78 7.68
C LEU A 150 1.57 6.16 7.02
N ASP A 151 2.72 6.86 7.08
CA ASP A 151 2.93 8.17 6.46
C ASP A 151 3.56 8.04 5.07
N GLN A 152 3.90 6.81 4.65
CA GLN A 152 4.46 6.57 3.33
C GLN A 152 3.45 6.99 2.25
N PRO A 153 3.83 7.87 1.30
CA PRO A 153 2.95 8.35 0.24
C PRO A 153 2.22 7.23 -0.51
N LEU A 154 2.89 6.09 -0.71
CA LEU A 154 2.32 4.97 -1.45
C LEU A 154 1.08 4.34 -0.77
N ASN A 155 0.91 4.49 0.55
CA ASN A 155 -0.33 4.05 1.24
C ASN A 155 -1.57 4.85 0.83
N TYR A 156 -1.38 6.00 0.20
CA TYR A 156 -2.43 6.89 -0.28
C TYR A 156 -2.58 6.80 -1.80
N ALA A 157 -1.67 6.13 -2.51
CA ALA A 157 -1.65 6.05 -3.97
C ALA A 157 -2.96 5.49 -4.54
N ARG A 158 -3.63 4.57 -3.83
CA ARG A 158 -4.92 4.01 -4.24
C ARG A 158 -6.06 5.04 -4.38
N ILE A 159 -5.95 6.20 -3.73
CA ILE A 159 -6.89 7.32 -3.89
C ILE A 159 -6.84 7.86 -5.32
N TYR A 160 -5.67 7.75 -5.97
CA TYR A 160 -5.36 8.32 -7.27
C TYR A 160 -5.42 7.31 -8.41
N LEU A 161 -5.97 6.11 -8.19
CA LEU A 161 -6.13 5.11 -9.26
C LEU A 161 -6.91 5.66 -10.45
N ALA A 162 -7.98 6.39 -10.17
CA ALA A 162 -8.79 7.03 -11.21
C ALA A 162 -8.01 8.07 -12.04
N ASP A 163 -7.03 8.74 -11.44
CA ASP A 163 -6.21 9.73 -12.14
C ASP A 163 -5.04 9.08 -12.90
N ALA A 164 -4.54 7.95 -12.41
CA ALA A 164 -3.37 7.27 -12.94
C ALA A 164 -3.71 6.29 -14.08
N LEU A 165 -4.86 5.62 -13.98
CA LEU A 165 -5.30 4.63 -14.96
C LEU A 165 -5.87 5.32 -16.23
N PRO A 166 -5.68 4.72 -17.41
CA PRO A 166 -6.30 5.16 -18.66
C PRO A 166 -7.83 5.32 -18.58
N ASP A 167 -8.37 6.22 -19.41
CA ASP A 167 -9.79 6.59 -19.39
C ASP A 167 -10.73 5.45 -19.79
N ASP A 168 -10.26 4.51 -20.61
CA ASP A 168 -10.99 3.30 -21.03
C ASP A 168 -11.13 2.26 -19.91
N ILE A 169 -10.41 2.42 -18.80
CA ILE A 169 -10.57 1.57 -17.62
C ILE A 169 -11.70 2.10 -16.75
N GLY A 170 -12.85 1.42 -16.82
CA GLY A 170 -14.04 1.75 -16.04
C GLY A 170 -14.11 1.06 -14.67
N ARG A 171 -13.44 -0.08 -14.47
CA ARG A 171 -13.50 -0.87 -13.23
C ARG A 171 -12.13 -1.46 -12.89
N VAL A 172 -11.83 -1.60 -11.59
CA VAL A 172 -10.62 -2.27 -11.11
C VAL A 172 -10.85 -2.99 -9.77
N ILE A 173 -10.13 -4.08 -9.51
CA ILE A 173 -9.99 -4.66 -8.18
C ILE A 173 -8.69 -4.13 -7.59
N TYR A 174 -8.77 -3.32 -6.54
CA TYR A 174 -7.60 -2.92 -5.76
C TYR A 174 -7.27 -3.97 -4.69
N LEU A 175 -6.00 -4.38 -4.65
CA LEU A 175 -5.45 -5.38 -3.73
C LEU A 175 -4.16 -4.86 -3.07
N ASP A 176 -4.07 -4.96 -1.73
CA ASP A 176 -2.83 -4.72 -0.98
C ASP A 176 -1.79 -5.82 -1.27
N SER A 177 -0.51 -5.52 -1.02
CA SER A 177 0.61 -6.41 -1.35
C SER A 177 0.79 -7.61 -0.41
N ASP A 178 -0.02 -7.74 0.66
CA ASP A 178 0.16 -8.73 1.73
C ASP A 178 -1.04 -9.67 1.87
N LEU A 179 -1.49 -10.21 0.74
CA LEU A 179 -2.60 -11.14 0.65
C LEU A 179 -2.29 -12.35 -0.25
N ILE A 180 -3.13 -13.38 -0.13
CA ILE A 180 -3.18 -14.56 -0.99
C ILE A 180 -4.64 -14.77 -1.39
N VAL A 181 -4.88 -14.91 -2.69
CA VAL A 181 -6.17 -15.30 -3.25
C VAL A 181 -6.19 -16.82 -3.40
N VAL A 182 -7.27 -17.48 -2.96
CA VAL A 182 -7.43 -18.95 -2.97
C VAL A 182 -8.76 -19.38 -3.63
N ASP A 183 -9.35 -18.49 -4.41
CA ASP A 183 -10.57 -18.70 -5.18
C ASP A 183 -10.47 -17.88 -6.47
N ASP A 184 -11.35 -18.14 -7.43
CA ASP A 184 -11.30 -17.48 -8.74
C ASP A 184 -11.64 -15.98 -8.62
N ILE A 185 -10.68 -15.11 -8.98
CA ILE A 185 -10.80 -13.65 -8.88
C ILE A 185 -11.94 -13.09 -9.74
N ALA A 186 -12.35 -13.80 -10.80
CA ALA A 186 -13.49 -13.42 -11.63
C ALA A 186 -14.79 -13.33 -10.80
N LYS A 187 -14.91 -14.12 -9.73
CA LYS A 187 -16.07 -14.05 -8.82
C LYS A 187 -16.11 -12.74 -8.03
N LEU A 188 -14.95 -12.14 -7.74
CA LEU A 188 -14.88 -10.82 -7.12
C LEU A 188 -15.08 -9.72 -8.17
N TRP A 189 -14.52 -9.88 -9.37
CA TRP A 189 -14.72 -8.95 -10.49
C TRP A 189 -16.20 -8.73 -10.83
N ASN A 190 -16.95 -9.83 -10.88
CA ASN A 190 -18.35 -9.88 -11.30
C ASN A 190 -19.35 -9.53 -10.19
N VAL A 191 -18.91 -9.01 -9.04
CA VAL A 191 -19.87 -8.53 -8.04
C VAL A 191 -20.70 -7.39 -8.62
N ASP A 192 -22.01 -7.44 -8.37
CA ASP A 192 -22.91 -6.35 -8.68
C ASP A 192 -22.63 -5.20 -7.70
N MET A 193 -22.24 -4.06 -8.26
CA MET A 193 -21.89 -2.86 -7.50
C MET A 193 -23.13 -2.12 -6.98
N GLU A 194 -24.35 -2.43 -7.45
CA GLU A 194 -25.61 -1.77 -7.05
C GLU A 194 -25.50 -0.23 -7.04
N GLU A 195 -24.96 0.34 -8.11
CA GLU A 195 -24.71 1.79 -8.25
C GLU A 195 -23.74 2.38 -7.20
N LYS A 196 -22.98 1.57 -6.47
CA LYS A 196 -21.96 2.05 -5.54
C LYS A 196 -20.63 2.21 -6.26
N VAL A 197 -19.85 3.20 -5.84
CA VAL A 197 -18.50 3.44 -6.41
C VAL A 197 -17.49 2.40 -5.93
N VAL A 198 -17.73 1.79 -4.77
CA VAL A 198 -16.86 0.78 -4.16
C VAL A 198 -17.70 -0.39 -3.67
N ALA A 199 -17.19 -1.60 -3.85
CA ALA A 199 -17.65 -2.80 -3.17
C ALA A 199 -16.52 -3.43 -2.35
N ALA A 200 -16.81 -3.76 -1.08
CA ALA A 200 -15.82 -4.33 -0.15
C ALA A 200 -16.51 -5.08 1.02
N PRO A 201 -15.83 -6.01 1.70
CA PRO A 201 -16.38 -6.62 2.92
C PRO A 201 -16.60 -5.60 4.05
N GLU A 202 -17.81 -5.59 4.62
CA GLU A 202 -18.24 -4.65 5.66
C GLU A 202 -18.30 -5.27 7.06
N TYR A 203 -17.69 -4.61 8.04
CA TYR A 203 -17.65 -5.05 9.43
C TYR A 203 -18.38 -4.02 10.30
N CYS A 204 -19.70 -4.12 10.34
CA CYS A 204 -20.57 -3.17 11.04
C CYS A 204 -20.46 -3.20 12.57
N ASN A 205 -19.82 -4.21 13.14
CA ASN A 205 -19.58 -4.32 14.58
C ASN A 205 -18.31 -3.57 15.03
N ALA A 206 -17.56 -2.98 14.10
CA ALA A 206 -16.36 -2.22 14.42
C ALA A 206 -16.72 -0.93 15.17
N ASN A 207 -15.96 -0.64 16.23
CA ASN A 207 -16.15 0.60 16.97
C ASN A 207 -15.50 1.78 16.24
N PHE A 208 -16.31 2.61 15.59
CA PHE A 208 -15.87 3.78 14.82
C PHE A 208 -15.12 4.82 15.67
N THR A 209 -15.41 4.90 16.98
CA THR A 209 -14.72 5.84 17.87
C THR A 209 -13.23 5.55 18.02
N THR A 210 -12.77 4.35 17.62
CA THR A 210 -11.34 4.00 17.63
C THR A 210 -10.54 4.57 16.46
N TYR A 211 -11.20 5.14 15.44
CA TYR A 211 -10.54 5.70 14.25
C TYR A 211 -10.49 7.22 14.27
N PHE A 212 -11.45 7.87 14.92
CA PHE A 212 -11.64 9.32 14.96
C PHE A 212 -11.40 9.88 16.36
N THR A 213 -10.85 11.09 16.44
CA THR A 213 -10.53 11.74 17.72
C THR A 213 -11.79 12.23 18.44
N GLU A 214 -11.68 12.55 19.73
CA GLU A 214 -12.80 13.18 20.46
C GLU A 214 -13.19 14.52 19.83
N GLU A 215 -12.22 15.27 19.32
CA GLU A 215 -12.44 16.55 18.63
C GLU A 215 -13.32 16.39 17.39
N PHE A 216 -13.20 15.28 16.66
CA PHE A 216 -14.09 14.98 15.54
C PHE A 216 -15.54 14.77 16.01
N TRP A 217 -15.74 13.96 17.05
CA TRP A 217 -17.08 13.64 17.54
C TRP A 217 -17.76 14.79 18.27
N LYS A 218 -17.00 15.69 18.88
CA LYS A 218 -17.52 16.89 19.56
C LYS A 218 -17.95 18.00 18.59
N ASP A 219 -17.54 17.94 17.32
CA ASP A 219 -17.93 18.90 16.30
C ASP A 219 -19.12 18.38 15.47
N PRO A 220 -20.30 18.99 15.59
CA PRO A 220 -21.48 18.60 14.79
C PRO A 220 -21.25 18.72 13.28
N GLU A 221 -20.46 19.70 12.83
CA GLU A 221 -20.21 19.93 11.40
C GLU A 221 -19.34 18.84 10.78
N LEU A 222 -18.47 18.21 11.58
CA LEU A 222 -17.68 17.06 11.14
C LEU A 222 -18.45 15.75 11.26
N SER A 223 -19.01 15.50 12.44
CA SER A 223 -19.67 14.23 12.78
C SER A 223 -20.95 13.98 11.98
N LYS A 224 -21.64 15.03 11.49
CA LYS A 224 -22.79 14.90 10.59
C LYS A 224 -22.50 14.11 9.31
N THR A 225 -21.22 13.94 8.92
CA THR A 225 -20.85 13.09 7.78
C THR A 225 -21.36 11.65 7.93
N PHE A 226 -21.56 11.17 9.17
CA PHE A 226 -22.11 9.84 9.46
C PHE A 226 -23.60 9.86 9.84
N GLU A 227 -24.22 11.03 9.95
CA GLU A 227 -25.62 11.14 10.34
C GLU A 227 -26.55 10.48 9.31
N GLY A 228 -27.51 9.68 9.79
CA GLY A 228 -28.44 8.93 8.94
C GLY A 228 -27.82 7.77 8.15
N LYS A 229 -26.51 7.53 8.26
CA LYS A 229 -25.83 6.43 7.56
C LYS A 229 -25.63 5.23 8.47
N LYS A 230 -25.81 4.03 7.91
CA LYS A 230 -25.32 2.80 8.55
C LYS A 230 -23.83 2.64 8.22
N ALA A 231 -22.99 3.44 8.88
CA ALA A 231 -21.54 3.42 8.64
C ALA A 231 -20.91 2.12 9.18
N CYS A 232 -20.36 1.30 8.29
CA CYS A 232 -19.63 0.08 8.62
C CYS A 232 -18.15 0.22 8.25
N TYR A 233 -17.26 -0.37 9.05
CA TYR A 233 -15.84 -0.41 8.71
C TYR A 233 -15.68 -1.30 7.49
N PHE A 234 -14.82 -0.90 6.57
CA PHE A 234 -14.31 -1.81 5.55
C PHE A 234 -12.80 -1.63 5.48
N ASN A 235 -12.10 -2.72 5.16
CA ASN A 235 -10.67 -2.67 4.95
C ASN A 235 -10.40 -2.16 3.53
N THR A 236 -9.53 -1.16 3.40
CA THR A 236 -9.21 -0.52 2.11
C THR A 236 -8.13 -1.25 1.30
N GLY A 237 -7.75 -2.45 1.73
CA GLY A 237 -6.79 -3.31 1.03
C GLY A 237 -7.41 -4.35 0.11
N VAL A 238 -8.75 -4.45 0.08
CA VAL A 238 -9.50 -5.26 -0.89
C VAL A 238 -10.75 -4.49 -1.27
N MET A 239 -10.80 -3.97 -2.50
CA MET A 239 -11.94 -3.18 -3.00
C MET A 239 -12.16 -3.45 -4.48
N VAL A 240 -13.41 -3.62 -4.90
CA VAL A 240 -13.79 -3.42 -6.30
C VAL A 240 -14.18 -1.95 -6.44
N MET A 241 -13.60 -1.26 -7.42
CA MET A 241 -13.79 0.18 -7.62
C MET A 241 -14.36 0.42 -9.01
N ASP A 242 -15.46 1.17 -9.08
CA ASP A 242 -15.96 1.78 -10.31
C ASP A 242 -15.16 3.06 -10.55
N ILE A 243 -14.16 2.96 -11.41
CA ILE A 243 -13.21 4.02 -11.72
C ILE A 243 -13.87 5.13 -12.54
N GLU A 244 -14.78 4.77 -13.45
CA GLU A 244 -15.51 5.77 -14.23
C GLU A 244 -16.36 6.66 -13.33
N LYS A 245 -17.12 6.05 -12.42
CA LYS A 245 -17.91 6.77 -11.41
C LYS A 245 -17.03 7.54 -10.43
N TRP A 246 -15.88 6.97 -10.05
CA TRP A 246 -14.90 7.65 -9.19
C TRP A 246 -14.42 8.97 -9.81
N ARG A 247 -14.07 8.96 -11.10
CA ARG A 247 -13.70 10.17 -11.88
C ARG A 247 -14.87 11.14 -11.97
N ARG A 248 -16.01 10.67 -12.48
CA ARG A 248 -17.19 11.50 -12.76
C ARG A 248 -17.71 12.24 -11.54
N GLU A 249 -17.65 11.61 -10.36
CA GLU A 249 -18.15 12.18 -9.11
C GLU A 249 -17.05 12.83 -8.24
N GLY A 250 -15.81 12.91 -8.72
CA GLY A 250 -14.71 13.60 -8.04
C GLY A 250 -14.35 13.01 -6.68
N TYR A 251 -14.31 11.68 -6.56
CA TYR A 251 -14.03 11.03 -5.27
C TYR A 251 -12.61 11.27 -4.76
N THR A 252 -11.62 11.45 -5.65
CA THR A 252 -10.26 11.86 -5.29
C THR A 252 -10.28 13.15 -4.46
N ASP A 253 -10.98 14.19 -4.96
CA ASP A 253 -11.06 15.49 -4.29
C ASP A 253 -11.82 15.43 -2.96
N LYS A 254 -12.85 14.59 -2.86
CA LYS A 254 -13.60 14.35 -1.61
C LYS A 254 -12.69 13.75 -0.55
N VAL A 255 -11.88 12.75 -0.91
CA VAL A 255 -10.95 12.11 0.03
C VAL A 255 -9.84 13.08 0.43
N GLU A 256 -9.25 13.81 -0.53
CA GLU A 256 -8.25 14.82 -0.23
C GLU A 256 -8.77 15.94 0.66
N GLY A 257 -10.04 16.34 0.51
CA GLY A 257 -10.69 17.34 1.37
C GLY A 257 -10.56 16.98 2.85
N TRP A 258 -10.86 15.73 3.21
CA TRP A 258 -10.71 15.25 4.58
C TRP A 258 -9.25 15.16 5.04
N MET A 259 -8.32 14.84 4.13
CA MET A 259 -6.89 14.86 4.43
C MET A 259 -6.41 16.29 4.72
N ARG A 260 -6.90 17.29 3.99
CA ARG A 260 -6.59 18.71 4.23
C ARG A 260 -7.13 19.17 5.58
N VAL A 261 -8.38 18.83 5.93
CA VAL A 261 -8.95 19.14 7.26
C VAL A 261 -8.06 18.58 8.38
N GLN A 262 -7.68 17.29 8.28
CA GLN A 262 -6.78 16.64 9.24
C GLN A 262 -5.43 17.36 9.41
N LYS A 263 -4.90 17.88 8.31
CA LYS A 263 -3.52 18.39 8.23
C LYS A 263 -3.41 19.88 8.57
N GLN A 264 -4.37 20.67 8.10
CA GLN A 264 -4.29 22.14 8.10
C GLN A 264 -5.18 22.76 9.18
N GLU A 265 -6.30 22.11 9.53
CA GLU A 265 -7.27 22.68 10.48
C GLU A 265 -7.15 22.06 11.86
N LYS A 266 -7.34 20.74 11.97
CA LYS A 266 -7.34 20.03 13.26
C LYS A 266 -7.19 18.53 13.07
N ARG A 267 -6.63 17.86 14.08
CA ARG A 267 -6.49 16.41 14.11
C ARG A 267 -7.85 15.75 14.40
N ILE A 268 -8.47 15.16 13.39
CA ILE A 268 -9.81 14.53 13.42
C ILE A 268 -9.76 13.00 13.42
N TYR A 269 -8.64 12.40 13.02
CA TYR A 269 -8.45 10.95 13.07
C TYR A 269 -7.05 10.54 13.51
N HIS A 270 -6.93 9.29 13.95
CA HIS A 270 -5.72 8.83 14.60
C HIS A 270 -4.58 8.57 13.61
N LEU A 271 -4.73 7.67 12.63
CA LEU A 271 -3.61 7.19 11.82
C LEU A 271 -4.03 6.69 10.43
N GLY A 272 -3.14 6.89 9.46
CA GLY A 272 -3.14 6.23 8.15
C GLY A 272 -4.19 6.73 7.15
N SER A 273 -4.28 6.03 6.03
CA SER A 273 -5.12 6.39 4.88
C SER A 273 -6.57 5.89 4.99
N LEU A 274 -6.89 5.01 5.93
CA LEU A 274 -8.26 4.48 6.08
C LEU A 274 -9.31 5.53 6.48
N PRO A 275 -9.09 6.41 7.50
CA PRO A 275 -10.15 7.31 7.95
C PRO A 275 -10.69 8.26 6.86
N PRO A 276 -9.87 8.85 5.96
CA PRO A 276 -10.39 9.58 4.80
C PRO A 276 -11.34 8.77 3.90
N PHE A 277 -11.07 7.48 3.67
CA PHE A 277 -12.01 6.61 2.94
C PHE A 277 -13.31 6.41 3.72
N LEU A 278 -13.25 6.18 5.03
CA LEU A 278 -14.45 6.02 5.85
C LEU A 278 -15.32 7.28 5.84
N LEU A 279 -14.70 8.47 5.95
CA LEU A 279 -15.40 9.76 5.93
C LEU A 279 -16.18 9.99 4.62
N VAL A 280 -15.69 9.45 3.50
CA VAL A 280 -16.32 9.59 2.18
C VAL A 280 -17.31 8.47 1.87
N LEU A 281 -16.99 7.22 2.27
CA LEU A 281 -17.64 6.03 1.74
C LEU A 281 -18.42 5.21 2.77
N ALA A 282 -18.18 5.35 4.09
CA ALA A 282 -18.85 4.48 5.06
C ALA A 282 -20.37 4.68 5.01
N GLY A 283 -21.11 3.58 4.83
CA GLY A 283 -22.56 3.57 4.62
C GLY A 283 -22.99 3.88 3.18
N ASN A 284 -22.05 4.03 2.24
CA ASN A 284 -22.31 4.21 0.81
C ASN A 284 -21.39 3.35 -0.07
N ILE A 285 -21.14 2.12 0.36
CA ILE A 285 -20.48 1.09 -0.45
C ILE A 285 -21.41 -0.11 -0.62
N LYS A 286 -21.04 -1.01 -1.52
CA LYS A 286 -21.66 -2.32 -1.65
C LYS A 286 -20.92 -3.31 -0.75
N GLY A 287 -21.62 -3.86 0.24
CA GLY A 287 -21.11 -4.98 1.02
C GLY A 287 -20.95 -6.24 0.16
N VAL A 288 -19.76 -6.85 0.18
CA VAL A 288 -19.52 -8.19 -0.40
C VAL A 288 -19.22 -9.21 0.69
N ASP A 289 -19.30 -10.50 0.34
CA ASP A 289 -19.08 -11.60 1.28
C ASP A 289 -17.69 -11.51 1.97
N HIS A 290 -17.66 -11.71 3.28
CA HIS A 290 -16.45 -11.64 4.10
C HIS A 290 -15.36 -12.62 3.69
N ARG A 291 -15.69 -13.68 2.93
CA ARG A 291 -14.71 -14.61 2.35
C ARG A 291 -13.63 -13.92 1.53
N TRP A 292 -13.93 -12.73 0.98
CA TRP A 292 -13.01 -11.94 0.19
C TRP A 292 -12.02 -11.12 1.01
N ASN A 293 -12.07 -11.16 2.34
CA ASN A 293 -11.06 -10.49 3.15
C ASN A 293 -10.94 -11.12 4.54
N GLN A 294 -10.28 -12.27 4.64
CA GLN A 294 -9.86 -12.87 5.90
C GLN A 294 -8.70 -12.05 6.50
N HIS A 295 -9.04 -10.84 6.97
CA HIS A 295 -8.11 -9.81 7.40
C HIS A 295 -7.57 -10.03 8.83
N GLY A 296 -6.57 -9.24 9.20
CA GLY A 296 -5.98 -9.24 10.53
C GLY A 296 -4.93 -10.32 10.76
N LEU A 297 -4.54 -11.10 9.74
CA LEU A 297 -3.55 -12.18 9.89
C LEU A 297 -2.14 -11.64 10.22
N GLY A 298 -1.92 -10.34 9.98
CA GLY A 298 -0.73 -9.63 10.43
C GLY A 298 -0.65 -9.40 11.94
N GLY A 299 -1.64 -9.90 12.71
CA GLY A 299 -1.70 -9.81 14.17
C GLY A 299 -2.15 -8.46 14.68
N ASP A 300 -2.26 -8.34 16.00
CA ASP A 300 -2.58 -7.05 16.60
C ASP A 300 -1.45 -6.02 16.41
N ASN A 301 -1.81 -4.74 16.45
CA ASN A 301 -0.86 -3.65 16.20
C ASN A 301 0.09 -3.38 17.39
N PHE A 302 -0.03 -4.11 18.51
CA PHE A 302 0.64 -3.79 19.77
C PHE A 302 1.66 -4.85 20.18
N GLU A 303 1.25 -6.12 20.25
CA GLU A 303 2.05 -7.27 20.65
C GLU A 303 2.38 -8.19 19.47
N GLY A 304 1.73 -8.01 18.31
CA GLY A 304 1.97 -8.82 17.12
C GLY A 304 1.46 -10.26 17.26
N LYS A 305 0.54 -10.49 18.22
CA LYS A 305 -0.05 -11.80 18.51
C LYS A 305 -0.65 -12.41 17.25
N CYS A 306 -0.37 -13.69 17.04
CA CYS A 306 -0.97 -14.49 15.97
C CYS A 306 -2.49 -14.51 16.13
N ARG A 307 -3.22 -14.24 15.05
CA ARG A 307 -4.67 -14.39 14.99
C ARG A 307 -5.01 -15.67 14.22
N SER A 308 -6.04 -16.36 14.67
CA SER A 308 -6.63 -17.49 13.94
C SER A 308 -7.55 -16.99 12.83
N LEU A 309 -7.84 -17.87 11.88
CA LEU A 309 -8.86 -17.62 10.86
C LEU A 309 -10.22 -17.39 11.53
N HIS A 310 -11.02 -16.50 10.95
CA HIS A 310 -12.41 -16.30 11.37
C HIS A 310 -13.27 -17.40 10.74
N PRO A 311 -14.40 -17.79 11.36
CA PRO A 311 -15.28 -18.80 10.79
C PRO A 311 -15.87 -18.35 9.45
N GLY A 312 -16.00 -19.28 8.50
CA GLY A 312 -16.61 -19.02 7.21
C GLY A 312 -15.82 -19.61 6.04
N ARG A 313 -16.33 -19.41 4.82
CA ARG A 313 -15.57 -19.70 3.60
C ARG A 313 -14.47 -18.66 3.45
N ILE A 314 -13.37 -19.06 2.82
CA ILE A 314 -12.21 -18.19 2.60
C ILE A 314 -11.91 -18.21 1.11
N SER A 315 -11.92 -17.03 0.49
CA SER A 315 -11.52 -16.79 -0.89
C SER A 315 -10.24 -15.94 -0.95
N LEU A 316 -9.95 -15.17 0.11
CA LEU A 316 -8.75 -14.33 0.21
C LEU A 316 -8.27 -14.22 1.66
N LEU A 317 -6.98 -14.51 1.89
CA LEU A 317 -6.25 -14.38 3.15
C LEU A 317 -5.46 -13.07 3.15
N HIS A 318 -5.58 -12.25 4.21
CA HIS A 318 -4.96 -10.93 4.23
C HIS A 318 -4.20 -10.66 5.54
N TRP A 319 -2.87 -10.48 5.42
CA TRP A 319 -1.95 -10.15 6.51
C TRP A 319 -1.96 -8.67 6.89
N SER A 320 -3.16 -8.05 6.82
CA SER A 320 -3.37 -6.67 7.25
C SER A 320 -2.90 -6.51 8.69
N GLY A 321 -2.03 -5.54 8.94
CA GLY A 321 -1.38 -5.36 10.24
C GLY A 321 0.14 -5.25 10.10
N LYS A 322 0.85 -5.46 11.23
CA LYS A 322 2.31 -5.29 11.28
C LYS A 322 3.07 -6.54 10.86
N GLY A 323 2.61 -7.72 11.25
CA GLY A 323 3.31 -8.97 10.97
C GLY A 323 3.15 -9.37 9.52
N LYS A 324 4.25 -9.43 8.77
CA LYS A 324 4.25 -9.93 7.40
C LYS A 324 4.74 -11.39 7.39
N PRO A 325 4.09 -12.27 6.62
CA PRO A 325 4.35 -13.71 6.69
C PRO A 325 5.81 -14.02 6.33
N TRP A 326 6.35 -13.41 5.26
CA TRP A 326 7.76 -13.58 4.87
C TRP A 326 8.75 -13.18 5.96
N LEU A 327 8.47 -12.12 6.72
CA LEU A 327 9.35 -11.68 7.81
C LEU A 327 9.30 -12.63 9.00
N ARG A 328 8.12 -13.14 9.34
CA ARG A 328 7.93 -14.10 10.44
C ARG A 328 8.56 -15.46 10.11
N LEU A 329 8.44 -15.89 8.85
CA LEU A 329 9.10 -17.09 8.33
C LEU A 329 10.63 -16.93 8.36
N ASP A 330 11.17 -15.84 7.80
CA ASP A 330 12.62 -15.58 7.78
C ASP A 330 13.22 -15.50 9.20
N SER A 331 12.47 -14.92 10.15
CA SER A 331 12.89 -14.80 11.55
C SER A 331 12.68 -16.08 12.39
N ARG A 332 12.21 -17.17 11.76
CA ARG A 332 11.88 -18.46 12.41
C ARG A 332 10.90 -18.31 13.58
N LYS A 333 10.00 -17.34 13.48
CA LYS A 333 8.90 -17.09 14.42
C LYS A 333 7.56 -16.99 13.69
N PRO A 334 7.19 -17.99 12.86
CA PRO A 334 5.91 -17.97 12.15
C PRO A 334 4.74 -18.13 13.10
N CYS A 335 3.65 -17.45 12.78
CA CYS A 335 2.32 -17.87 13.18
C CYS A 335 1.93 -19.09 12.35
N SER A 336 1.08 -19.98 12.89
CA SER A 336 0.62 -21.17 12.14
C SER A 336 0.01 -20.81 10.78
N ILE A 337 -0.69 -19.67 10.70
CA ILE A 337 -1.30 -19.19 9.46
C ILE A 337 -0.26 -18.74 8.41
N ASP A 338 0.97 -18.38 8.79
CA ASP A 338 1.99 -17.90 7.83
C ASP A 338 2.43 -19.04 6.89
N HIS A 339 2.24 -20.30 7.30
CA HIS A 339 2.46 -21.47 6.45
C HIS A 339 1.45 -21.60 5.31
N LEU A 340 0.31 -20.90 5.37
CA LEU A 340 -0.62 -20.80 4.24
C LEU A 340 -0.10 -19.85 3.16
N TRP A 341 0.80 -18.91 3.51
CA TRP A 341 1.45 -18.00 2.56
C TRP A 341 2.69 -18.63 1.91
N ALA A 342 3.44 -19.45 2.67
CA ALA A 342 4.72 -20.03 2.25
C ALA A 342 4.73 -20.74 0.87
N PRO A 343 3.68 -21.47 0.43
CA PRO A 343 3.65 -22.09 -0.89
C PRO A 343 3.74 -21.11 -2.05
N TYR A 344 3.37 -19.85 -1.84
CA TYR A 344 3.39 -18.79 -2.87
C TYR A 344 4.68 -17.97 -2.85
N ASP A 345 5.63 -18.31 -1.97
CA ASP A 345 6.88 -17.57 -1.84
C ASP A 345 7.87 -17.94 -2.95
N LEU A 346 7.99 -17.04 -3.93
CA LEU A 346 8.92 -17.16 -5.03
C LEU A 346 10.33 -16.65 -4.69
N TYR A 347 10.57 -16.14 -3.48
CA TYR A 347 11.88 -15.62 -3.08
C TYR A 347 12.98 -16.67 -3.27
N SER A 348 14.06 -16.27 -3.94
CA SER A 348 15.25 -17.10 -4.14
C SER A 348 16.34 -16.66 -3.15
N SER A 349 16.60 -17.48 -2.13
CA SER A 349 17.76 -17.26 -1.26
C SER A 349 19.03 -17.64 -2.01
N SER A 350 19.91 -16.67 -2.29
CA SER A 350 21.24 -16.90 -2.87
C SER A 350 22.19 -17.74 -1.99
N LYS A 351 21.74 -18.20 -0.82
CA LYS A 351 22.54 -18.97 0.16
C LYS A 351 22.45 -20.50 0.05
N HIS A 352 21.80 -21.08 -0.96
CA HIS A 352 21.68 -22.55 -1.07
C HIS A 352 22.12 -23.17 -2.41
N PHE A 353 22.93 -22.48 -3.23
CA PHE A 353 23.47 -23.06 -4.47
C PHE A 353 24.85 -23.73 -4.33
N PHE A 354 25.38 -23.87 -3.12
CA PHE A 354 26.58 -24.68 -2.84
C PHE A 354 26.35 -25.42 -1.52
N ASP A 355 25.78 -26.62 -1.60
CA ASP A 355 25.95 -27.77 -0.70
C ASP A 355 24.85 -28.80 -1.00
N GLU A 356 24.94 -29.44 -2.16
CA GLU A 356 24.49 -30.84 -2.38
C GLU A 356 25.54 -31.56 -3.23
#